data_AF-A0A7Y8BW51-F1
#
_entry.id   AF-A0A7Y8BW51-F1
#
_cell.length_a   1.000
_cell.length_b   1.000
_cell.length_c   1.000
_cell.angle_alpha   90.00
_cell.angle_beta   90.00
_cell.angle_gamma   90.00
#
_symmetry.space_group_name_H-M   'P 1'
#
loop_
_entity.id
_entity.type
_entity.pdbx_description
1 polymer ?
#
loop_
_entity_poly.entity_id
_entity_poly.type
_entity_poly.pdbx_seq_one_letter_code
_entity_poly.pdbx_strand_id
1 'polypeptide(L)'
;MKKPSPSARPGNGNPLRDLYAPIIPNMAPPFEDYQGGIGAALVEGGLKCIVDPWEPMENGDAIGFYWGNEQAPVWTDVIDGNANEQLFFTISKGFIVRGDADPVFYRVTVPGQTPEDSRRLRLFVKLDRPGGYDDNPSIPGHSGLRYVVPQEIIDNGVGPIEADAGVDITIIHYEFMRKNDLIRLAWGRA
;
A
#
# COMPACT_ATOMS: atom_id res chain seq x y z
N MET A 1 21.46 -40.97 3.94
CA MET A 1 20.07 -41.28 4.37
C MET A 1 19.16 -40.24 3.75
N LYS A 2 18.28 -40.63 2.81
CA LYS A 2 17.26 -39.72 2.25
C LYS A 2 16.20 -39.50 3.33
N LYS A 3 15.91 -38.23 3.67
CA LYS A 3 14.73 -37.89 4.48
C LYS A 3 13.48 -38.46 3.79
N PRO A 4 12.52 -39.03 4.53
CA PRO A 4 11.28 -39.48 3.92
C PRO A 4 10.52 -38.27 3.38
N SER A 5 10.02 -38.40 2.15
CA SER A 5 9.08 -37.44 1.57
C SER A 5 7.86 -37.30 2.49
N PRO A 6 7.33 -36.09 2.72
CA PRO A 6 6.07 -35.94 3.44
C PRO A 6 4.97 -36.72 2.71
N SER A 7 4.16 -37.47 3.45
CA SER A 7 3.04 -38.21 2.88
C SER A 7 2.08 -37.23 2.21
N ALA A 8 1.90 -37.35 0.90
CA ALA A 8 0.84 -36.64 0.19
C ALA A 8 -0.51 -37.01 0.82
N ARG A 9 -1.30 -35.99 1.18
CA ARG A 9 -2.63 -36.17 1.75
C ARG A 9 -3.52 -36.90 0.74
N PRO A 10 -4.36 -37.87 1.15
CA PRO A 10 -5.49 -38.28 0.34
C PRO A 10 -6.39 -37.05 0.13
N GLY A 11 -6.72 -36.74 -1.12
CA GLY A 11 -7.47 -35.56 -1.52
C GLY A 11 -8.86 -35.51 -0.91
N ASN A 12 -8.99 -34.99 0.31
CA ASN A 12 -10.25 -34.51 0.84
C ASN A 12 -10.39 -33.07 0.35
N GLY A 13 -11.11 -32.89 -0.76
CA GLY A 13 -11.37 -31.60 -1.42
C GLY A 13 -12.27 -30.67 -0.62
N ASN A 14 -11.92 -30.41 0.64
CA ASN A 14 -12.51 -29.33 1.40
C ASN A 14 -11.84 -28.02 0.96
N PRO A 15 -12.63 -26.97 0.66
CA PRO A 15 -12.07 -25.68 0.28
C PRO A 15 -11.24 -25.08 1.42
N LEU A 16 -10.22 -24.33 1.06
CA LEU A 16 -9.43 -23.53 1.99
C LEU A 16 -10.32 -22.48 2.66
N ARG A 17 -10.06 -22.24 3.94
CA ARG A 17 -10.68 -21.17 4.72
C ARG A 17 -9.67 -20.07 4.99
N ASP A 18 -10.18 -18.91 5.40
CA ASP A 18 -9.35 -17.79 5.85
C ASP A 18 -8.40 -17.22 4.77
N LEU A 19 -8.78 -17.35 3.50
CA LEU A 19 -8.11 -16.70 2.38
C LEU A 19 -8.42 -15.18 2.34
N TYR A 20 -7.98 -14.46 3.37
CA TYR A 20 -8.13 -13.02 3.51
C TYR A 20 -7.32 -12.24 2.47
N ALA A 21 -7.63 -10.97 2.29
CA ALA A 21 -6.85 -10.10 1.41
C ALA A 21 -5.43 -9.95 1.95
N PRO A 22 -4.42 -9.80 1.08
CA PRO A 22 -3.06 -9.59 1.53
C PRO A 22 -2.91 -8.27 2.30
N ILE A 23 -2.04 -8.27 3.30
CA ILE A 23 -1.79 -7.11 4.15
C ILE A 23 -0.56 -6.37 3.62
N ILE A 24 -0.72 -5.07 3.40
CA ILE A 24 0.36 -4.15 3.01
C ILE A 24 0.55 -3.15 4.15
N PRO A 25 1.64 -3.24 4.93
CA PRO A 25 1.88 -2.34 6.04
C PRO A 25 1.99 -0.88 5.61
N ASN A 26 1.41 0.03 6.40
CA ASN A 26 1.45 1.48 6.19
C ASN A 26 0.82 1.96 4.87
N MET A 27 0.00 1.13 4.23
CA MET A 27 -0.79 1.54 3.07
C MET A 27 -1.69 2.73 3.44
N ALA A 28 -1.84 3.68 2.52
CA ALA A 28 -2.78 4.78 2.72
C ALA A 28 -4.21 4.23 2.88
N PRO A 29 -5.06 4.85 3.71
CA PRO A 29 -6.41 4.35 3.97
C PRO A 29 -7.25 4.30 2.68
N PRO A 30 -8.35 3.52 2.69
CA PRO A 30 -9.29 3.46 1.57
C PRO A 30 -9.76 4.84 1.14
N PHE A 31 -9.90 5.04 -0.17
CA PHE A 31 -10.44 6.27 -0.74
C PHE A 31 -11.15 5.95 -2.05
N GLU A 32 -12.26 6.64 -2.30
CA GLU A 32 -13.09 6.38 -3.48
C GLU A 32 -13.48 4.90 -3.56
N ASP A 33 -13.16 4.22 -4.67
CA ASP A 33 -13.37 2.79 -4.87
C ASP A 33 -12.13 1.92 -4.60
N TYR A 34 -11.01 2.54 -4.20
CA TYR A 34 -9.78 1.83 -3.84
C TYR A 34 -9.79 1.41 -2.37
N GLN A 35 -9.33 0.19 -2.09
CA GLN A 35 -9.13 -0.28 -0.70
C GLN A 35 -7.87 0.30 -0.04
N GLY A 36 -7.06 1.06 -0.78
CA GLY A 36 -5.94 1.80 -0.25
C GLY A 36 -4.98 2.31 -1.32
N GLY A 37 -3.94 3.02 -0.87
CA GLY A 37 -2.95 3.65 -1.74
C GLY A 37 -1.50 3.26 -1.41
N ILE A 38 -0.70 3.07 -2.45
CA ILE A 38 0.74 2.79 -2.34
C ILE A 38 1.51 4.06 -2.69
N GLY A 39 2.18 4.62 -1.68
CA GLY A 39 3.06 5.79 -1.83
C GLY A 39 4.50 5.39 -2.15
N ALA A 40 5.27 6.33 -2.73
CA ALA A 40 6.69 6.12 -3.09
C ALA A 40 7.55 5.54 -1.95
N ALA A 41 7.37 6.03 -0.72
CA ALA A 41 8.14 5.59 0.45
C ALA A 41 7.98 4.09 0.77
N LEU A 42 6.80 3.50 0.48
CA LEU A 42 6.57 2.07 0.70
C LEU A 42 7.35 1.18 -0.28
N VAL A 43 7.84 1.75 -1.39
CA VAL A 43 8.43 1.02 -2.52
C VAL A 43 9.96 1.19 -2.58
N GLU A 44 10.55 2.14 -1.85
CA GLU A 44 11.99 2.45 -1.90
C GLU A 44 12.89 1.22 -1.65
N GLY A 45 12.51 0.36 -0.71
CA GLY A 45 13.18 -0.91 -0.40
C GLY A 45 12.52 -2.16 -0.98
N GLY A 46 11.58 -2.00 -1.90
CA GLY A 46 10.62 -3.05 -2.29
C GLY A 46 9.39 -3.04 -1.40
N LEU A 47 8.25 -3.47 -1.96
CA LEU A 47 6.97 -3.43 -1.27
C LEU A 47 6.84 -4.63 -0.34
N LYS A 48 6.74 -4.37 0.96
CA LYS A 48 6.52 -5.41 1.97
C LYS A 48 5.08 -5.89 1.92
N CYS A 49 4.91 -7.21 1.87
CA CYS A 49 3.60 -7.86 1.86
C CYS A 49 3.56 -8.94 2.93
N ILE A 50 2.36 -9.13 3.46
CA ILE A 50 2.07 -10.08 4.51
C ILE A 50 0.84 -10.89 4.09
N VAL A 51 0.89 -12.20 4.30
CA VAL A 51 -0.25 -13.10 4.09
C VAL A 51 -0.49 -13.88 5.38
N ASP A 52 -1.69 -13.75 5.92
CA ASP A 52 -2.15 -14.55 7.05
C ASP A 52 -2.24 -16.02 6.66
N PRO A 53 -1.99 -16.95 7.60
CA PRO A 53 -2.12 -18.37 7.32
C PRO A 53 -3.56 -18.71 6.92
N TRP A 54 -3.71 -19.48 5.84
CA TRP A 54 -5.00 -20.09 5.48
C TRP A 54 -5.24 -21.36 6.30
N GLU A 55 -6.48 -21.86 6.32
CA GLU A 55 -6.81 -23.08 7.07
C GLU A 55 -7.38 -24.18 6.18
N PRO A 56 -6.77 -25.38 6.12
CA PRO A 56 -5.47 -25.75 6.71
C PRO A 56 -4.29 -25.26 5.84
N MET A 57 -3.24 -24.72 6.46
CA MET A 57 -1.96 -24.44 5.79
C MET A 57 -0.95 -25.53 6.13
N GLU A 58 -0.49 -26.25 5.10
CA GLU A 58 0.36 -27.43 5.26
C GLU A 58 1.63 -27.33 4.41
N ASN A 59 2.67 -28.08 4.80
CA ASN A 59 3.88 -28.18 4.00
C ASN A 59 3.57 -28.78 2.62
N GLY A 60 4.10 -28.15 1.57
CA GLY A 60 3.87 -28.52 0.17
C GLY A 60 2.77 -27.71 -0.53
N ASP A 61 2.00 -26.90 0.21
CA ASP A 61 1.12 -25.91 -0.40
C ASP A 61 1.98 -24.86 -1.13
N ALA A 62 1.65 -24.57 -2.39
CA ALA A 62 2.30 -23.51 -3.15
C ALA A 62 1.48 -22.23 -3.12
N ILE A 63 2.15 -21.08 -3.07
CA ILE A 63 1.52 -19.76 -3.13
C ILE A 63 2.12 -18.94 -4.27
N GLY A 64 1.26 -18.23 -5.01
CA GLY A 64 1.66 -17.19 -5.95
C GLY A 64 0.97 -15.87 -5.62
N PHE A 65 1.73 -14.79 -5.57
CA PHE A 65 1.21 -13.43 -5.34
C PHE A 65 1.12 -12.67 -6.65
N TYR A 66 -0.02 -12.03 -6.90
CA TYR A 66 -0.37 -11.38 -8.16
C TYR A 66 -0.59 -9.89 -7.94
N TRP A 67 -0.11 -9.07 -8.89
CA TRP A 67 -0.15 -7.62 -8.82
C TRP A 67 -0.56 -7.02 -10.16
N GLY A 68 -1.83 -6.62 -10.29
CA GLY A 68 -2.37 -6.00 -11.50
C GLY A 68 -2.40 -6.90 -12.74
N ASN A 69 -2.04 -8.18 -12.59
CA ASN A 69 -2.02 -9.18 -13.64
C ASN A 69 -2.25 -10.56 -13.02
N GLU A 70 -3.28 -11.27 -13.48
CA GLU A 70 -3.67 -12.59 -12.96
C GLU A 70 -2.92 -13.77 -13.59
N GLN A 71 -2.17 -13.53 -14.66
CA GLN A 71 -1.54 -14.59 -15.45
C GLN A 71 -0.16 -14.98 -14.92
N ALA A 72 0.54 -14.04 -14.29
CA ALA A 72 1.91 -14.23 -13.83
C ALA A 72 2.06 -13.71 -12.40
N PRO A 73 2.44 -14.56 -11.44
CA PRO A 73 2.74 -14.09 -10.10
C PRO A 73 4.04 -13.27 -10.11
N VAL A 74 4.06 -12.21 -9.30
CA VAL A 74 5.26 -11.36 -9.07
C VAL A 74 6.15 -11.91 -7.95
N TRP A 75 5.62 -12.86 -7.18
CA TRP A 75 6.33 -13.60 -6.14
C TRP A 75 5.68 -14.98 -5.94
N THR A 76 6.48 -15.99 -5.62
CA THR A 76 6.00 -17.37 -5.38
C THR A 76 6.79 -18.01 -4.25
N ASP A 77 6.17 -18.94 -3.53
CA ASP A 77 6.83 -19.76 -2.52
C ASP A 77 6.11 -21.11 -2.33
N VAL A 78 6.75 -22.02 -1.59
CA VAL A 78 6.17 -23.30 -1.19
C VAL A 78 6.36 -23.46 0.32
N ILE A 79 5.28 -23.79 1.03
CA ILE A 79 5.31 -23.95 2.48
C ILE A 79 6.22 -25.13 2.85
N ASP A 80 7.24 -24.86 3.67
CA ASP A 80 8.21 -25.85 4.14
C ASP A 80 8.72 -25.48 5.54
N GLY A 81 8.15 -26.12 6.56
CA GLY A 81 8.56 -25.93 7.95
C GLY A 81 7.96 -24.70 8.63
N ASN A 82 7.08 -23.97 7.95
CA ASN A 82 6.38 -22.76 8.40
C ASN A 82 4.84 -22.89 8.27
N ALA A 83 4.32 -24.11 8.40
CA ALA A 83 2.89 -24.38 8.35
C ALA A 83 2.13 -23.63 9.46
N ASN A 84 1.01 -22.99 9.10
CA ASN A 84 0.18 -22.13 9.96
C ASN A 84 0.90 -20.89 10.51
N GLU A 85 2.01 -20.47 9.89
CA GLU A 85 2.68 -19.21 10.22
C GLU A 85 2.36 -18.12 9.19
N GLN A 86 2.40 -16.87 9.62
CA GLN A 86 2.23 -15.72 8.73
C GLN A 86 3.42 -15.62 7.77
N LEU A 87 3.15 -15.36 6.48
CA LEU A 87 4.17 -15.20 5.47
C LEU A 87 4.56 -13.73 5.34
N PHE A 88 5.86 -13.46 5.29
CA PHE A 88 6.44 -12.13 5.08
C PHE A 88 7.37 -12.15 3.88
N PHE A 89 7.12 -11.28 2.91
CA PHE A 89 7.97 -11.18 1.73
C PHE A 89 8.00 -9.77 1.18
N THR A 90 8.88 -9.54 0.22
CA THR A 90 9.05 -8.24 -0.43
C THR A 90 8.94 -8.42 -1.94
N ILE A 91 8.06 -7.64 -2.57
CA ILE A 91 7.93 -7.55 -4.01
C ILE A 91 8.92 -6.52 -4.53
N SER A 92 9.68 -6.87 -5.57
CA SER A 92 10.61 -5.95 -6.20
C SER A 92 9.87 -4.71 -6.73
N LYS A 93 10.47 -3.52 -6.52
CA LYS A 93 9.90 -2.25 -6.98
C LYS A 93 9.56 -2.22 -8.48
N GLY A 94 10.24 -3.05 -9.29
CA GLY A 94 10.01 -3.12 -10.74
C GLY A 94 8.60 -3.60 -11.12
N PHE A 95 7.91 -4.32 -10.23
CA PHE A 95 6.52 -4.73 -10.43
C PHE A 95 5.51 -3.66 -10.02
N ILE A 96 5.92 -2.66 -9.25
CA ILE A 96 5.05 -1.63 -8.67
C ILE A 96 5.06 -0.41 -9.58
N VAL A 97 4.11 -0.36 -10.52
CA VAL A 97 3.98 0.70 -11.52
C VAL A 97 2.88 1.68 -11.10
N ARG A 98 3.03 2.96 -11.47
CA ARG A 98 2.04 4.02 -11.22
C ARG A 98 0.67 3.67 -11.81
N GLY A 99 -0.40 4.10 -11.13
CA GLY A 99 -1.77 3.92 -11.58
C GLY A 99 -2.48 2.80 -10.84
N ASP A 100 -3.39 2.12 -11.52
CA ASP A 100 -4.21 1.06 -10.93
C ASP A 100 -3.41 -0.23 -10.74
N ALA A 101 -3.48 -0.78 -9.53
CA ALA A 101 -3.10 -2.15 -9.22
C ALA A 101 -4.38 -2.92 -8.90
N ASP A 102 -4.97 -3.50 -9.95
CA ASP A 102 -6.21 -4.26 -9.87
C ASP A 102 -6.14 -5.48 -10.80
N PRO A 103 -6.26 -6.72 -10.31
CA PRO A 103 -6.39 -7.09 -8.89
C PRO A 103 -5.03 -7.33 -8.21
N VAL A 104 -5.00 -7.16 -6.89
CA VAL A 104 -3.91 -7.58 -6.00
C VAL A 104 -4.43 -8.68 -5.08
N PHE A 105 -3.84 -9.87 -5.17
CA PHE A 105 -4.30 -11.07 -4.45
C PHE A 105 -3.22 -12.14 -4.43
N TYR A 106 -3.45 -13.23 -3.69
CA TYR A 106 -2.64 -14.44 -3.80
C TYR A 106 -3.50 -15.65 -4.14
N ARG A 107 -2.88 -16.65 -4.77
CA ARG A 107 -3.47 -17.94 -5.11
C ARG A 107 -2.72 -19.03 -4.38
N VAL A 108 -3.45 -19.92 -3.72
CA VAL A 108 -2.90 -21.12 -3.08
C VAL A 108 -3.17 -22.32 -3.98
N THR A 109 -2.18 -23.18 -4.16
CA THR A 109 -2.27 -24.43 -4.90
C THR A 109 -1.88 -25.57 -3.99
N VAL A 110 -2.89 -26.29 -3.49
CA VAL A 110 -2.69 -27.52 -2.71
C VAL A 110 -2.48 -28.69 -3.68
N PRO A 111 -1.49 -29.57 -3.45
CA PRO A 111 -1.25 -30.73 -4.32
C PRO A 111 -2.51 -31.58 -4.55
N GLY A 112 -2.88 -31.77 -5.81
CA GLY A 112 -4.05 -32.57 -6.20
C GLY A 112 -5.41 -31.86 -6.05
N GLN A 113 -5.43 -30.56 -5.72
CA GLN A 113 -6.66 -29.76 -5.63
C GLN A 113 -6.70 -28.65 -6.68
N THR A 114 -7.88 -28.05 -6.85
CA THR A 114 -8.02 -26.84 -7.68
C THR A 114 -7.42 -25.65 -6.91
N PRO A 115 -6.64 -24.77 -7.56
CA PRO A 115 -6.14 -23.58 -6.90
C PRO A 115 -7.27 -22.65 -6.41
N GLU A 116 -7.07 -22.01 -5.27
CA GLU A 116 -8.04 -21.10 -4.67
C GLU A 116 -7.44 -19.70 -4.49
N ASP A 117 -8.24 -18.67 -4.80
CA ASP A 117 -7.83 -17.27 -4.74
C ASP A 117 -8.23 -16.62 -3.42
N SER A 118 -7.39 -15.72 -2.94
CA SER A 118 -7.72 -14.84 -1.83
C SER A 118 -8.76 -13.79 -2.19
N ARG A 119 -9.28 -13.11 -1.17
CA ARG A 119 -9.97 -11.83 -1.38
C ARG A 119 -9.03 -10.88 -2.13
N ARG A 120 -9.58 -10.16 -3.09
CA ARG A 120 -8.85 -9.29 -4.02
C ARG A 120 -8.90 -7.85 -3.54
N LEU A 121 -7.81 -7.12 -3.77
CA LEU A 121 -7.71 -5.68 -3.55
C LEU A 121 -7.56 -4.95 -4.88
N ARG A 122 -8.20 -3.79 -4.97
CA ARG A 122 -7.97 -2.73 -5.95
C ARG A 122 -7.28 -1.58 -5.24
N LEU A 123 -6.03 -1.34 -5.62
CA LEU A 123 -5.16 -0.36 -5.00
C LEU A 123 -4.73 0.70 -6.02
N PHE A 124 -4.44 1.90 -5.54
CA PHE A 124 -3.88 2.96 -6.39
C PHE A 124 -2.42 3.21 -6.04
N VAL A 125 -1.54 3.18 -7.04
CA VAL A 125 -0.11 3.40 -6.89
C VAL A 125 0.23 4.83 -7.31
N LYS A 126 0.58 5.67 -6.31
CA LYS A 126 1.07 7.03 -6.52
C LYS A 126 2.54 7.12 -6.11
N LEU A 127 3.43 7.02 -7.10
CA LEU A 127 4.88 7.13 -6.87
C LEU A 127 5.39 8.58 -6.96
N ASP A 128 4.54 9.50 -7.40
CA ASP A 128 4.90 10.92 -7.49
C ASP A 128 4.62 11.61 -6.15
N ARG A 129 5.69 12.17 -5.57
CA ARG A 129 5.63 12.87 -4.28
C ARG A 129 4.74 14.11 -4.43
N PRO A 130 3.73 14.31 -3.56
CA PRO A 130 3.01 15.58 -3.51
C PRO A 130 4.00 16.75 -3.38
N GLY A 131 3.94 17.72 -4.28
CA GLY A 131 4.85 18.85 -4.34
C GLY A 131 6.16 18.60 -5.11
N GLY A 132 6.47 17.35 -5.50
CA GLY A 132 7.71 17.01 -6.20
C GLY A 132 8.92 16.92 -5.26
N TYR A 133 10.10 17.23 -5.80
CA TYR A 133 11.29 17.49 -4.98
C TYR A 133 11.37 18.98 -4.66
N ASP A 134 11.86 19.32 -3.48
CA ASP A 134 12.03 20.72 -3.11
C ASP A 134 13.26 21.31 -3.81
N ASP A 135 13.06 22.38 -4.58
CA ASP A 135 14.12 23.10 -5.26
C ASP A 135 15.02 23.88 -4.30
N ASN A 136 14.50 24.27 -3.13
CA ASN A 136 15.21 25.09 -2.14
C ASN A 136 15.14 24.51 -0.72
N PRO A 137 15.69 23.31 -0.48
CA PRO A 137 15.55 22.60 0.80
C PRO A 137 16.24 23.28 1.99
N SER A 138 17.06 24.31 1.73
CA SER A 138 17.68 25.13 2.78
C SER A 138 16.72 26.18 3.37
N ILE A 139 15.59 26.45 2.72
CA ILE A 139 14.56 27.38 3.19
C ILE A 139 13.47 26.56 3.88
N PRO A 140 13.04 26.92 5.11
CA PRO A 140 11.96 26.21 5.78
C PRO A 140 10.67 26.16 4.95
N GLY A 141 10.08 24.97 4.85
CA GLY A 141 8.89 24.71 4.04
C GLY A 141 9.25 23.98 2.74
N HIS A 142 8.28 23.86 1.83
CA HIS A 142 8.48 23.29 0.50
C HIS A 142 8.33 24.42 -0.53
N SER A 143 9.34 24.67 -1.35
CA SER A 143 9.33 25.81 -2.30
C SER A 143 8.19 25.77 -3.34
N GLY A 144 7.74 24.56 -3.70
CA GLY A 144 6.56 24.34 -4.54
C GLY A 144 5.20 24.64 -3.87
N LEU A 145 5.14 24.83 -2.55
CA LEU A 145 3.87 25.14 -1.86
C LEU A 145 3.53 26.62 -2.03
N ARG A 146 2.62 26.90 -2.96
CA ARG A 146 2.10 28.26 -3.21
C ARG A 146 0.73 28.42 -2.58
N TYR A 147 0.48 29.56 -1.96
CA TYR A 147 -0.77 29.84 -1.27
C TYR A 147 -1.11 31.32 -1.32
N VAL A 148 -2.39 31.63 -1.17
CA VAL A 148 -2.93 32.98 -1.07
C VAL A 148 -3.52 33.15 0.33
N VAL A 149 -3.03 34.18 1.00
CA VAL A 149 -3.55 34.67 2.28
C VAL A 149 -4.55 35.80 1.95
N PRO A 150 -5.72 35.89 2.63
CA PRO A 150 -6.62 37.01 2.44
C PRO A 150 -5.92 38.35 2.69
N GLN A 151 -6.18 39.35 1.82
CA GLN A 151 -5.48 40.64 1.89
C GLN A 151 -5.67 41.33 3.25
N GLU A 152 -6.86 41.21 3.85
CA GLU A 152 -7.15 41.77 5.17
C GLU A 152 -6.26 41.19 6.28
N ILE A 153 -5.87 39.91 6.18
CA ILE A 153 -4.95 39.27 7.12
C ILE A 153 -3.51 39.72 6.88
N ILE A 154 -3.13 39.97 5.62
CA ILE A 154 -1.82 40.54 5.28
C ILE A 154 -1.70 41.96 5.85
N ASP A 155 -2.74 42.77 5.67
CA ASP A 155 -2.73 44.20 6.02
C ASP A 155 -2.89 44.43 7.53
N ASN A 156 -3.74 43.64 8.21
CA ASN A 156 -4.10 43.86 9.61
C ASN A 156 -3.56 42.79 10.57
N GLY A 157 -3.00 41.70 10.05
CA GLY A 157 -2.58 40.54 10.86
C GLY A 157 -3.76 39.67 11.29
N VAL A 158 -3.47 38.70 12.17
CA VAL A 158 -4.47 37.80 12.77
C VAL A 158 -4.80 38.34 14.18
N GLY A 159 -6.01 38.87 14.35
CA GLY A 159 -6.52 39.33 15.65
C GLY A 159 -7.25 38.23 16.42
N PRO A 160 -7.82 38.55 17.60
CA PRO A 160 -8.54 37.56 18.42
C PRO A 160 -9.75 36.93 17.73
N ILE A 161 -10.44 37.69 16.87
CA ILE A 161 -11.62 37.21 16.14
C ILE A 161 -11.19 36.23 15.05
N GLU A 162 -10.17 36.58 14.26
CA GLU A 162 -9.64 35.73 13.19
C GLU A 162 -8.94 34.49 13.74
N ALA A 163 -8.31 34.60 14.92
CA ALA A 163 -7.71 33.45 15.60
C ALA A 163 -8.75 32.44 16.10
N ASP A 164 -9.90 32.92 16.59
CA ASP A 164 -11.01 32.06 17.05
C ASP A 164 -11.77 31.43 15.87
N ALA A 165 -11.95 32.18 14.78
CA ALA A 165 -12.62 31.70 13.57
C ALA A 165 -11.72 30.82 12.68
N GLY A 166 -10.40 31.02 12.71
CA GLY A 166 -9.45 30.50 11.74
C GLY A 166 -9.27 31.42 10.54
N VAL A 167 -8.17 31.21 9.79
CA VAL A 167 -7.86 31.96 8.57
C VAL A 167 -7.97 31.04 7.36
N ASP A 168 -8.81 31.44 6.41
CA ASP A 168 -8.96 30.73 5.14
C ASP A 168 -7.76 30.98 4.23
N ILE A 169 -6.87 29.98 4.15
CA ILE A 169 -5.73 30.00 3.24
C ILE A 169 -6.08 29.20 1.99
N THR A 170 -5.96 29.82 0.81
CA THR A 170 -6.14 29.11 -0.45
C THR A 170 -4.81 28.51 -0.89
N ILE A 171 -4.73 27.18 -0.93
CA ILE A 171 -3.58 26.50 -1.52
C ILE A 171 -3.74 26.50 -3.04
N ILE A 172 -2.74 27.03 -3.74
CA ILE A 172 -2.69 27.01 -5.21
C ILE A 172 -2.20 25.63 -5.67
N HIS A 173 -2.55 25.26 -6.90
CA HIS A 173 -2.04 24.05 -7.54
C HIS A 173 -0.53 23.88 -7.35
N TYR A 174 -0.13 22.70 -6.86
CA TYR A 174 1.26 22.27 -6.73
C TYR A 174 1.48 20.97 -7.50
N GLU A 175 2.74 20.67 -7.78
CA GLU A 175 3.13 19.53 -8.60
C GLU A 175 2.62 18.20 -7.99
N PHE A 176 2.06 17.33 -8.83
CA PHE A 176 1.49 16.04 -8.43
C PHE A 176 0.42 16.10 -7.34
N MET A 177 -0.25 17.24 -7.18
CA MET A 177 -1.41 17.41 -6.30
C MET A 177 -2.46 16.35 -6.61
N ARG A 178 -2.96 15.71 -5.56
CA ARG A 178 -4.08 14.77 -5.62
C ARG A 178 -5.03 15.03 -4.46
N LYS A 179 -6.29 14.69 -4.68
CA LYS A 179 -7.29 14.60 -3.61
C LYS A 179 -6.75 13.72 -2.47
N ASN A 180 -6.99 14.18 -1.24
CA ASN A 180 -6.50 13.59 0.01
C ASN A 180 -4.99 13.72 0.28
N ASP A 181 -4.24 14.51 -0.51
CA ASP A 181 -2.89 14.91 -0.10
C ASP A 181 -2.97 15.71 1.21
N LEU A 182 -2.08 15.38 2.16
CA LEU A 182 -1.98 16.07 3.44
C LEU A 182 -1.02 17.25 3.33
N ILE A 183 -1.54 18.46 3.58
CA ILE A 183 -0.75 19.69 3.59
C ILE A 183 -0.57 20.14 5.03
N ARG A 184 0.67 20.44 5.41
CA ARG A 184 0.98 21.08 6.69
C ARG A 184 1.40 22.51 6.44
N LEU A 185 0.55 23.44 6.85
CA LEU A 185 0.83 24.87 6.82
C LEU A 185 1.03 25.36 8.27
N ALA A 186 2.10 26.12 8.50
CA ALA A 186 2.39 26.71 9.80
C ALA A 186 2.88 28.15 9.62
N TRP A 187 2.48 29.04 10.53
CA TRP A 187 2.92 30.43 10.59
C TRP A 187 3.29 30.76 12.04
N GLY A 188 4.45 31.40 12.24
CA GLY A 188 4.92 31.85 13.56
C GLY A 188 5.96 30.91 14.13
N ARG A 189 6.09 30.87 15.46
CA ARG A 189 6.90 29.82 16.10
C ARG A 189 6.05 28.55 16.21
N ALA A 190 6.47 27.52 15.48
CA ALA A 190 6.06 26.14 15.71
C ALA A 190 6.61 25.62 17.05
#